data_AF-Q92G05-F1
#
_entry.id   AF-Q92G05-F1
#
_cell.length_a   1.000
_cell.length_b   1.000
_cell.length_c   1.000
_cell.angle_alpha   90.00
_cell.angle_beta   90.00
_cell.angle_gamma   90.00
#
_symmetry.space_group_name_H-M   'P 1'
#
loop_
_entity.id
_entity.type
_entity.pdbx_description
1 polymer ?
#
loop_
_entity_poly.entity_id
_entity_poly.type
_entity_poly.pdbx_seq_one_letter_code
_entity_poly.pdbx_strand_id
1 'polypeptide(L)'
;MQETLTFAVFAAGFVVRPLGGIIFGNIGDRFGRRSYKTIGIAAPIILTIIRLIQGFSLGGEFSGCISYIVEHASFEQRGLAGSSSCVSMCGGMLLGLGTAAGFSYFMPADILFEWGWRIPFIAGLFISSVGLYIRKNLAESPIYKKAKGTRR
;
A
#
# COMPACT_ATOMS: atom_id res chain seq x y z
N MET A 1 -17.91 9.94 -16.85
CA MET A 1 -18.56 10.10 -15.52
C MET A 1 -17.96 9.18 -14.46
N GLN A 2 -17.46 7.99 -14.81
CA GLN A 2 -16.92 7.02 -13.83
C GLN A 2 -15.56 7.41 -13.25
N GLU A 3 -14.69 8.07 -14.02
CA GLU A 3 -13.35 8.47 -13.53
C GLU A 3 -13.41 9.55 -12.44
N THR A 4 -14.32 10.52 -12.57
CA THR A 4 -14.55 11.58 -11.57
C THR A 4 -15.03 11.02 -10.23
N LEU A 5 -15.85 9.95 -10.27
CA LEU A 5 -16.30 9.22 -9.09
C LEU A 5 -15.15 8.47 -8.41
N THR A 6 -14.25 7.85 -9.19
CA THR A 6 -13.08 7.16 -8.64
C THR A 6 -12.14 8.14 -7.92
N PHE A 7 -11.86 9.31 -8.50
CA PHE A 7 -11.08 10.36 -7.85
C PHE A 7 -11.76 10.90 -6.59
N ALA A 8 -13.09 11.06 -6.61
CA ALA A 8 -13.86 11.51 -5.44
C ALA A 8 -13.84 10.48 -4.30
N VAL A 9 -13.93 9.18 -4.59
CA VAL A 9 -13.85 8.11 -3.59
C VAL A 9 -12.43 8.04 -2.99
N PHE A 10 -11.38 8.19 -3.80
CA PHE A 10 -10.01 8.27 -3.31
C PHE A 10 -9.79 9.51 -2.42
N ALA A 11 -10.23 10.69 -2.88
CA ALA A 11 -10.14 11.94 -2.11
C ALA A 11 -10.94 11.88 -0.81
N ALA A 12 -12.14 11.31 -0.83
CA ALA A 12 -12.93 11.05 0.37
C ALA A 12 -12.19 10.12 1.34
N GLY A 13 -11.52 9.08 0.85
CA GLY A 13 -10.66 8.22 1.69
C GLY A 13 -9.49 8.97 2.35
N PHE A 14 -8.96 10.02 1.74
CA PHE A 14 -7.92 10.88 2.34
C PHE A 14 -8.47 11.83 3.41
N VAL A 15 -9.73 12.25 3.32
CA VAL A 15 -10.39 13.14 4.28
C VAL A 15 -11.03 12.35 5.44
N VAL A 16 -11.61 11.19 5.15
CA VAL A 16 -12.27 10.32 6.13
C VAL A 16 -11.27 9.67 7.08
N ARG A 17 -10.04 9.40 6.65
CA ARG A 17 -8.99 8.82 7.52
C ARG A 17 -8.60 9.72 8.72
N PRO A 18 -8.26 11.00 8.53
CA PRO A 18 -7.99 11.90 9.67
C PRO A 18 -9.25 12.16 10.51
N LEU A 19 -10.43 12.33 9.88
CA LEU A 19 -11.69 12.55 10.62
C LEU A 19 -12.12 11.32 11.44
N GLY A 20 -11.99 10.12 10.88
CA GLY A 20 -12.24 8.87 11.57
C GLY A 20 -11.28 8.68 12.74
N GLY A 21 -10.01 9.07 12.59
CA GLY A 21 -9.04 9.09 13.68
C GLY A 21 -9.42 10.05 14.82
N ILE A 22 -9.96 11.23 14.52
CA ILE A 22 -10.41 12.20 15.54
C ILE A 22 -11.67 11.69 16.28
N ILE A 23 -12.64 11.15 15.54
CA ILE A 23 -13.93 10.70 16.11
C ILE A 23 -13.75 9.40 16.89
N PHE A 24 -13.13 8.38 16.29
CA PHE A 24 -12.92 7.08 16.94
C PHE A 24 -11.73 7.09 17.90
N GLY A 25 -10.77 8.01 17.74
CA GLY A 25 -9.67 8.21 18.69
C GLY A 25 -10.18 8.72 20.04
N ASN A 26 -11.07 9.71 20.04
CA ASN A 26 -11.71 10.21 21.27
C ASN A 26 -12.57 9.15 21.97
N ILE A 27 -13.14 8.20 21.22
CA ILE A 27 -13.89 7.07 21.77
C ILE A 27 -12.91 6.05 22.35
N GLY A 28 -11.83 5.70 21.63
CA GLY A 28 -10.77 4.81 22.10
C GLY A 28 -10.10 5.28 23.39
N ASP A 29 -9.86 6.59 23.52
CA ASP A 29 -9.27 7.23 24.71
C ASP A 29 -10.18 7.15 25.94
N ARG A 30 -11.52 7.16 25.76
CA ARG A 30 -12.47 6.95 26.86
C ARG A 30 -12.47 5.51 27.38
N PHE A 31 -12.17 4.51 26.55
CA PHE A 31 -12.21 3.09 26.94
C PHE A 31 -10.82 2.48 27.27
N GLY A 32 -9.72 3.07 26.81
CA GLY A 32 -8.37 2.47 26.81
C GLY A 32 -7.41 2.86 27.95
N ARG A 33 -7.89 3.23 29.15
CA ARG A 33 -7.08 3.79 30.26
C ARG A 33 -5.87 2.98 30.72
N ARG A 34 -5.73 1.69 30.38
CA ARG A 34 -4.53 0.88 30.71
C ARG A 34 -3.41 0.96 29.67
N SER A 35 -3.70 1.20 28.38
CA SER A 35 -2.68 1.28 27.31
C SER A 35 -2.16 2.69 27.06
N TYR A 36 -2.96 3.72 27.36
CA TYR A 36 -2.56 5.13 27.19
C TYR A 36 -1.40 5.54 28.11
N LYS A 37 -1.17 4.79 29.20
CA LYS A 37 -0.13 5.10 30.20
C LYS A 37 1.32 4.92 29.73
N THR A 38 1.56 4.14 28.68
CA THR A 38 2.95 3.80 28.27
C THR A 38 3.47 4.67 27.13
N ILE A 39 2.63 5.01 26.13
CA ILE A 39 3.04 5.80 24.94
C ILE A 39 2.06 6.95 24.62
N GLY A 40 0.83 6.94 25.14
CA GLY A 40 -0.15 8.03 25.00
C GLY A 40 -0.34 8.53 23.55
N ILE A 41 -0.42 9.86 23.38
CA ILE A 41 -0.62 10.52 22.08
C ILE A 41 0.54 10.32 21.09
N ALA A 42 1.72 9.90 21.56
CA ALA A 42 2.84 9.63 20.67
C ALA A 42 2.56 8.45 19.73
N ALA A 43 1.76 7.46 20.15
CA ALA A 43 1.41 6.30 19.33
C ALA A 43 0.66 6.68 18.03
N PRO A 44 -0.48 7.41 18.08
CA PRO A 44 -1.17 7.83 16.86
C PRO A 44 -0.35 8.80 16.01
N ILE A 45 0.50 9.65 16.60
CA ILE A 45 1.40 10.54 15.84
C ILE A 45 2.42 9.73 15.05
N ILE A 46 3.11 8.79 15.70
CA ILE A 46 4.11 7.91 15.06
C ILE A 46 3.44 7.08 13.95
N LEU A 47 2.28 6.48 14.23
CA LEU A 47 1.53 5.72 13.22
C LEU A 47 1.13 6.59 12.03
N THR A 48 0.75 7.85 12.26
CA THR A 48 0.41 8.80 11.19
C THR A 48 1.64 9.13 10.35
N ILE A 49 2.78 9.40 10.97
CA ILE A 49 4.05 9.66 10.25
C ILE A 49 4.46 8.44 9.42
N ILE A 50 4.42 7.24 10.00
CA ILE A 50 4.70 5.99 9.27
C ILE A 50 3.77 5.83 8.07
N ARG A 51 2.49 6.17 8.21
CA ARG A 51 1.52 6.13 7.10
C ARG A 51 1.80 7.16 6.01
N LEU A 52 2.23 8.37 6.38
CA LEU A 52 2.63 9.40 5.41
C LEU A 52 3.86 8.94 4.61
N ILE A 53 4.86 8.38 5.29
CA ILE A 53 6.06 7.81 4.64
C ILE A 53 5.65 6.68 3.69
N GLN A 54 4.81 5.74 4.14
CA GLN A 54 4.32 4.64 3.29
C GLN A 54 3.58 5.17 2.06
N GLY A 55 2.73 6.18 2.21
CA GLY A 55 2.00 6.81 1.11
C GLY A 55 2.92 7.48 0.10
N PHE A 56 3.95 8.20 0.56
CA PHE A 56 4.95 8.82 -0.30
C PHE A 56 5.75 7.77 -1.09
N SER A 57 6.22 6.71 -0.42
CA SER A 57 6.92 5.60 -1.08
C SER A 57 6.08 4.94 -2.16
N LEU A 58 4.80 4.68 -1.89
CA LEU A 58 3.88 4.10 -2.88
C LEU A 58 3.71 4.99 -4.12
N GLY A 59 3.66 6.32 -3.95
CA GLY A 59 3.55 7.26 -5.07
C GLY A 59 4.75 7.21 -6.03
N GLY A 60 5.97 7.16 -5.49
CA GLY A 60 7.19 7.05 -6.29
C GLY A 60 7.30 5.70 -7.01
N GLU A 61 6.97 4.60 -6.32
CA GLU A 61 7.05 3.26 -6.90
C GLU A 61 6.01 3.01 -8.00
N PHE A 62 4.78 3.48 -7.80
CA PHE A 62 3.69 3.23 -8.75
C PHE A 62 3.97 3.87 -10.12
N SER A 63 4.41 5.13 -10.12
CA SER A 63 4.78 5.84 -11.36
C SER A 63 6.00 5.24 -12.04
N GLY A 64 7.01 4.83 -11.25
CA GLY A 64 8.22 4.18 -11.76
C GLY A 64 7.95 2.83 -12.41
N CYS A 65 7.09 1.99 -11.81
CA CYS A 65 6.73 0.68 -12.36
C CYS A 65 5.98 0.78 -13.70
N ILE A 66 5.03 1.72 -13.82
CA ILE A 66 4.28 1.91 -15.07
C ILE A 66 5.22 2.36 -16.18
N SER A 67 6.07 3.37 -15.91
CA SER A 67 7.06 3.85 -16.88
C SER A 67 7.98 2.71 -17.30
N TYR A 68 8.53 1.94 -16.35
CA TYR A 68 9.40 0.81 -16.64
C TYR A 68 8.74 -0.24 -17.55
N ILE A 69 7.50 -0.63 -17.28
CA ILE A 69 6.77 -1.64 -18.06
C ILE A 69 6.45 -1.11 -19.47
N VAL A 70 6.01 0.13 -19.58
CA VAL A 70 5.68 0.77 -20.87
C VAL A 70 6.92 0.97 -21.74
N GLU A 71 8.08 1.25 -21.13
CA GLU A 71 9.36 1.41 -21.84
C GLU A 71 9.89 0.10 -22.44
N HIS A 72 9.50 -1.06 -21.88
CA HIS A 72 9.84 -2.37 -22.43
C HIS A 72 8.80 -2.91 -23.42
N ALA A 73 7.62 -2.29 -23.50
CA ALA A 73 6.54 -2.74 -24.39
C ALA A 73 6.67 -2.17 -25.81
N SER A 74 6.26 -2.97 -26.80
CA SER A 74 6.11 -2.50 -28.19
C SER A 74 5.05 -1.40 -28.27
N PHE A 75 5.20 -0.48 -29.23
CA PHE A 75 4.38 0.73 -29.34
C PHE A 75 2.87 0.44 -29.33
N GLU A 76 2.45 -0.65 -29.99
CA GLU A 76 1.06 -1.07 -30.11
C GLU A 76 0.46 -1.62 -28.80
N GLN A 77 1.30 -2.10 -27.88
CA GLN A 77 0.85 -2.77 -26.65
C GLN A 77 1.08 -1.92 -25.38
N ARG A 78 1.56 -0.67 -25.51
CA ARG A 78 1.84 0.21 -24.36
C ARG A 78 0.63 0.44 -23.46
N GLY A 79 -0.57 0.52 -24.02
CA GLY A 79 -1.82 0.63 -23.25
C GLY A 79 -2.11 -0.60 -22.40
N LEU A 80 -1.92 -1.81 -22.96
CA LEU A 80 -2.05 -3.08 -22.24
C LEU A 80 -0.96 -3.24 -21.18
N ALA A 81 0.28 -2.88 -21.52
CA ALA A 81 1.42 -2.93 -20.62
C ALA A 81 1.23 -1.99 -19.42
N GLY A 82 0.80 -0.74 -19.64
CA GLY A 82 0.50 0.20 -18.56
C GLY A 82 -0.67 -0.26 -17.67
N SER A 83 -1.76 -0.72 -18.28
CA SER A 83 -2.95 -1.17 -17.54
C SER A 83 -2.70 -2.44 -16.71
N SER A 84 -1.74 -3.29 -17.09
CA SER A 84 -1.32 -4.46 -16.28
C SER A 84 -0.88 -4.10 -14.86
N SER A 85 -0.33 -2.90 -14.66
CA SER A 85 0.04 -2.38 -13.33
C SER A 85 -1.19 -2.11 -12.47
N CYS A 86 -2.25 -1.56 -13.07
CA CYS A 86 -3.52 -1.31 -12.38
C CYS A 86 -4.22 -2.63 -12.04
N VAL A 87 -4.22 -3.60 -12.97
CA VAL A 87 -4.75 -4.95 -12.72
C VAL A 87 -4.01 -5.62 -11.55
N SER A 88 -2.68 -5.54 -11.52
CA SER A 88 -1.86 -6.08 -10.44
C SER A 88 -2.16 -5.40 -9.09
N MET A 89 -2.39 -4.08 -9.09
CA MET A 89 -2.78 -3.33 -7.89
C MET A 89 -4.13 -3.78 -7.36
N CYS A 90 -5.15 -3.82 -8.22
CA CYS A 90 -6.49 -4.28 -7.85
C CYS A 90 -6.46 -5.74 -7.36
N GLY A 91 -5.70 -6.60 -8.03
CA GLY A 91 -5.47 -7.98 -7.61
C GLY A 91 -4.84 -8.08 -6.22
N GLY A 92 -3.80 -7.29 -5.96
CA GLY A 92 -3.17 -7.22 -4.63
C GLY A 92 -4.12 -6.73 -3.54
N MET A 93 -4.94 -5.71 -3.82
CA MET A 93 -5.97 -5.23 -2.87
C MET A 93 -7.02 -6.31 -2.59
N LEU A 94 -7.48 -7.01 -3.62
CA LEU A 94 -8.44 -8.12 -3.49
C LEU A 94 -7.85 -9.28 -2.68
N LEU A 95 -6.59 -9.64 -2.90
CA LEU A 95 -5.89 -10.65 -2.10
C LEU A 95 -5.74 -10.22 -0.64
N GLY A 96 -5.43 -8.95 -0.39
CA GLY A 96 -5.38 -8.38 0.97
C GLY A 96 -6.74 -8.47 1.68
N LEU A 97 -7.81 -8.10 0.97
CA LEU A 97 -9.18 -8.23 1.48
C LEU A 97 -9.57 -9.69 1.72
N GLY A 98 -9.25 -10.59 0.78
CA GLY A 98 -9.50 -12.02 0.90
C GLY A 98 -8.74 -12.65 2.07
N THR A 99 -7.50 -12.20 2.32
CA THR A 99 -6.72 -12.61 3.49
C THR A 99 -7.42 -12.17 4.78
N ALA A 100 -7.82 -10.89 4.88
CA ALA A 100 -8.54 -10.40 6.05
C ALA A 100 -9.86 -11.17 6.28
N ALA A 101 -10.65 -11.38 5.23
CA ALA A 101 -11.90 -12.14 5.29
C ALA A 101 -11.68 -13.60 5.71
N GLY A 102 -10.64 -14.25 5.16
CA GLY A 102 -10.28 -15.61 5.55
C GLY A 102 -9.92 -15.70 7.04
N PHE A 103 -9.12 -14.76 7.55
CA PHE A 103 -8.78 -14.72 8.97
C PHE A 103 -9.99 -14.49 9.86
N SER A 104 -10.89 -13.59 9.47
CA SER A 104 -12.15 -13.36 10.19
C SER A 104 -13.10 -14.55 10.13
N TYR A 105 -13.00 -15.42 9.13
CA TYR A 105 -13.79 -16.64 9.02
C TYR A 105 -13.20 -17.79 9.86
N PHE A 106 -11.88 -17.99 9.82
CA PHE A 106 -11.22 -19.10 10.50
C PHE A 106 -10.90 -18.85 11.97
N MET A 107 -10.87 -17.61 12.43
CA MET A 107 -10.42 -17.24 13.78
C MET A 107 -11.46 -16.40 14.52
N PRO A 108 -11.76 -16.73 15.80
CA PRO A 108 -12.54 -15.86 16.68
C PRO A 108 -11.90 -14.48 16.83
N ALA A 109 -12.72 -13.43 16.94
CA ALA A 109 -12.27 -12.04 17.01
C ALA A 109 -11.25 -11.81 18.14
N ASP A 110 -11.44 -12.44 19.30
CA ASP A 110 -10.56 -12.28 20.46
C ASP A 110 -9.12 -12.71 20.14
N ILE A 111 -8.97 -13.89 19.53
CA ILE A 111 -7.66 -14.44 19.12
C ILE A 111 -7.06 -13.57 18.00
N LEU A 112 -7.89 -13.10 17.07
CA LEU A 112 -7.45 -12.28 15.94
C LEU A 112 -6.85 -10.95 16.40
N PHE A 113 -7.53 -10.24 17.31
CA PHE A 113 -7.07 -8.95 17.84
C PHE A 113 -5.95 -9.09 18.88
N GLU A 114 -5.92 -10.19 19.63
CA GLU A 114 -4.84 -10.45 20.60
C GLU A 114 -3.54 -10.82 19.89
N TRP A 115 -3.58 -11.72 18.89
CA TRP A 115 -2.37 -12.22 18.22
C TRP A 115 -2.49 -12.58 16.74
N GLY A 116 -3.64 -13.00 16.23
CA GLY A 116 -3.79 -13.45 14.85
C GLY A 116 -3.40 -12.40 13.80
N TRP A 117 -3.57 -11.11 14.10
CA TRP A 117 -3.23 -10.02 13.20
C TRP A 117 -1.75 -10.00 12.79
N ARG A 118 -0.82 -10.59 13.55
CA ARG A 118 0.62 -10.62 13.20
C ARG A 118 0.90 -11.48 11.96
N ILE A 119 0.14 -12.54 11.74
CA ILE A 119 0.38 -13.50 10.64
C ILE A 119 0.37 -12.82 9.26
N PRO A 120 -0.66 -12.02 8.88
CA PRO A 120 -0.65 -11.33 7.59
C PRO A 120 0.50 -10.31 7.46
N PHE A 121 0.98 -9.69 8.54
CA PHE A 121 2.16 -8.81 8.48
C PHE A 121 3.45 -9.59 8.21
N ILE A 122 3.64 -10.75 8.83
CA ILE A 122 4.81 -11.62 8.60
C ILE A 122 4.79 -12.16 7.16
N ALA A 123 3.64 -12.61 6.68
CA ALA A 123 3.46 -13.01 5.29
C ALA A 123 3.78 -11.86 4.33
N GLY A 124 3.29 -10.65 4.62
CA GLY A 124 3.61 -9.44 3.86
C GLY A 124 5.10 -9.12 3.82
N LEU A 125 5.81 -9.28 4.94
CA LEU A 125 7.26 -9.10 5.01
C LEU A 125 8.01 -10.07 4.09
N PHE A 126 7.57 -11.33 4.06
CA PHE A 126 8.15 -12.35 3.16
C PHE A 126 7.91 -12.01 1.69
N ILE A 127 6.67 -11.68 1.32
CA ILE A 127 6.30 -11.27 -0.04
C ILE A 127 7.09 -10.03 -0.47
N SER A 128 7.23 -9.04 0.42
CA SER A 128 8.00 -7.82 0.16
C SER A 128 9.49 -8.13 -0.06
N SER A 129 10.07 -9.04 0.73
CA SER A 129 11.46 -9.47 0.58
C SER A 129 11.71 -10.14 -0.77
N VAL A 130 10.79 -11.00 -1.22
CA VAL A 130 10.85 -11.60 -2.57
C VAL A 130 10.72 -10.52 -3.65
N GLY A 131 9.81 -9.56 -3.48
CA GLY A 131 9.66 -8.43 -4.40
C GLY A 131 10.94 -7.58 -4.52
N LEU A 132 11.62 -7.33 -3.39
CA LEU A 132 12.92 -6.64 -3.37
C LEU A 132 14.01 -7.45 -4.09
N TYR A 133 14.04 -8.77 -3.90
CA TYR A 133 14.97 -9.65 -4.60
C TYR A 133 14.74 -9.60 -6.12
N ILE A 134 13.48 -9.70 -6.57
CA ILE A 134 13.14 -9.61 -8.00
C ILE A 134 13.58 -8.25 -8.57
N ARG A 135 13.25 -7.15 -7.89
CA ARG A 135 13.62 -5.79 -8.33
C ARG A 135 15.13 -5.59 -8.46
N LYS A 136 15.94 -6.20 -7.59
CA LYS A 136 17.41 -6.14 -7.69
C LYS A 136 17.96 -6.82 -8.96
N ASN A 137 17.21 -7.74 -9.56
CA ASN A 137 17.63 -8.50 -10.74
C ASN A 137 16.96 -8.00 -12.04
N LEU A 138 16.18 -6.92 -12.00
CA LEU A 138 15.57 -6.34 -13.21
C LEU A 138 16.60 -5.55 -14.03
N ALA A 139 16.63 -5.79 -15.34
CA ALA A 139 17.48 -5.06 -16.26
C ALA A 139 17.05 -3.58 -16.36
N GLU A 140 18.02 -2.65 -16.40
CA GLU A 140 17.70 -1.23 -16.65
C GLU A 140 17.01 -1.03 -18.01
N SER A 141 16.08 -0.07 -18.05
CA SER A 141 15.33 0.27 -19.26
C SER A 141 16.23 0.61 -20.45
N PRO A 142 15.89 0.16 -21.67
CA PRO A 142 16.62 0.49 -22.88
C PRO A 142 16.65 2.00 -23.18
N ILE A 143 15.64 2.76 -22.77
CA ILE A 143 15.60 4.22 -22.93
C ILE A 143 16.58 4.88 -21.97
N TYR A 144 16.63 4.42 -20.72
CA TYR A 144 17.58 4.91 -19.72
C TYR A 144 19.03 4.64 -20.12
N LYS A 145 19.32 3.43 -20.64
CA LYS A 145 20.65 3.09 -21.17
C LYS A 145 21.07 4.00 -22.33
N LYS A 146 20.15 4.30 -23.25
CA LYS A 146 20.41 5.24 -24.36
C LYS A 146 20.70 6.65 -23.85
N ALA A 147 19.89 7.18 -22.92
CA ALA A 147 20.08 8.52 -22.36
C ALA A 147 21.41 8.67 -21.57
N LYS A 148 21.87 7.60 -20.93
CA LYS A 148 23.16 7.57 -20.21
C LYS A 148 24.36 7.54 -21.16
N GLY A 149 24.21 6.92 -22.33
CA GLY A 149 25.24 6.85 -23.38
C GLY A 149 25.47 8.17 -24.12
N THR A 150 24.45 9.02 -24.26
CA THR A 150 24.54 10.33 -24.93
C THR A 150 25.16 11.45 -24.08
N ARG A 151 25.51 11.17 -22.81
CA ARG A 151 25.99 12.18 -21.86
C ARG A 151 27.52 12.19 -21.70
N ARG A 152 28.27 11.63 -22.66
CA ARG A 152 29.74 11.69 -22.73
C ARG A 152 30.19 12.72 -23.76
#